data_AF-A0A7Y4XN52-F1
#
_entry.id   AF-A0A7Y4XN52-F1
#
_cell.length_a   1.000
_cell.length_b   1.000
_cell.length_c   1.000
_cell.angle_alpha   90.00
_cell.angle_beta   90.00
_cell.angle_gamma   90.00
#
_symmetry.space_group_name_H-M   'P 1'
#
loop_
_entity.id
_entity.type
_entity.pdbx_description
1 polymer ?
#
loop_
_entity_poly.entity_id
_entity_poly.type
_entity_poly.pdbx_seq_one_letter_code
_entity_poly.pdbx_strand_id
1 'polypeptide(L)'
;MFTEKQVHILIGCADARDLSQVQLDAVETITNEFEGRGIDIEYHVVRAAGSFVTPDVVMDIKRTVEQAQRTISGEMPINYFVHIQTHAHLTEDSNDDYVSHVHDLHVVQGSPLNCGMLGASAVGIEIEKMIVEEKPEIELEGVNVVIDNDTKIKLLLKEHYAYDGYLAGDWIFSIDLLRTHPRHQRTLLEKAIDNDSELKVLDIKITCGIMDYSIHSLIRVDDGDPAVPFWDSVQLYIRNHSLNERTKRELLINQSQKQKPMAGLLCMTDPRQSSRNLAAEFYLKKKGIDNKGDYMPNTVFNMTGSSFDIPYTPFGPYVIAGFFYAVKHLGLTDQMVMGYDAQQTSRILLKIKNDPIMNMIVKKFNVNLIPVNHVDVD
;
A
#
# COMPACT_ATOMS: atom_id res chain seq x y z
N MET A 1 23.30 3.51 -23.97
CA MET A 1 22.04 3.64 -24.73
C MET A 1 21.20 2.46 -24.33
N PHE A 2 20.01 2.69 -23.79
CA PHE A 2 19.14 1.60 -23.37
C PHE A 2 18.47 0.93 -24.57
N THR A 3 18.32 -0.39 -24.51
CA THR A 3 17.72 -1.23 -25.55
C THR A 3 16.26 -1.56 -25.27
N GLU A 4 15.87 -1.51 -23.99
CA GLU A 4 14.49 -1.71 -23.54
C GLU A 4 14.26 -0.98 -22.21
N LYS A 5 12.99 -0.77 -21.88
CA LYS A 5 12.53 -0.28 -20.59
C LYS A 5 11.66 -1.32 -19.89
N GLN A 6 11.84 -1.50 -18.59
CA GLN A 6 10.98 -2.32 -17.76
C GLN A 6 10.34 -1.47 -16.67
N VAL A 7 9.02 -1.52 -16.57
CA VAL A 7 8.24 -0.83 -15.54
C VAL A 7 7.74 -1.86 -14.55
N HIS A 8 8.23 -1.78 -13.32
CA HIS A 8 7.91 -2.68 -12.22
C HIS A 8 7.04 -1.97 -11.19
N ILE A 9 5.87 -2.53 -10.89
CA ILE A 9 4.92 -1.96 -9.92
C ILE A 9 4.72 -2.96 -8.78
N LEU A 10 5.27 -2.66 -7.60
CA LEU A 10 5.02 -3.45 -6.39
C LEU A 10 3.73 -3.00 -5.70
N ILE A 11 2.73 -3.88 -5.66
CA ILE A 11 1.55 -3.74 -4.79
C ILE A 11 1.89 -4.40 -3.46
N GLY A 12 2.36 -3.59 -2.51
CA GLY A 12 2.80 -4.02 -1.18
C GLY A 12 1.82 -3.63 -0.08
N CYS A 13 1.96 -4.24 1.08
CA CYS A 13 1.11 -3.92 2.22
C CYS A 13 1.46 -2.53 2.77
N ALA A 14 0.46 -1.81 3.28
CA ALA A 14 0.65 -0.55 4.02
C ALA A 14 1.21 -0.75 5.45
N ASP A 15 1.62 -1.98 5.82
CA ASP A 15 2.21 -2.29 7.13
C ASP A 15 3.43 -1.40 7.41
N ALA A 16 3.45 -0.75 8.57
CA ALA A 16 4.54 0.18 8.94
C ALA A 16 5.92 -0.52 9.11
N ARG A 17 5.98 -1.84 9.04
CA ARG A 17 7.24 -2.60 9.07
C ARG A 17 7.72 -3.03 7.69
N ASP A 18 6.85 -2.91 6.69
CA ASP A 18 7.14 -3.25 5.31
C ASP A 18 8.13 -2.24 4.71
N LEU A 19 8.89 -2.67 3.69
CA LEU A 19 10.08 -2.01 3.14
C LEU A 19 11.21 -1.92 4.17
N SER A 20 12.23 -2.78 4.07
CA SER A 20 13.46 -2.65 4.85
C SER A 20 14.51 -1.83 4.09
N GLN A 21 15.52 -1.30 4.79
CA GLN A 21 16.68 -0.70 4.11
C GLN A 21 17.33 -1.70 3.15
N VAL A 22 17.39 -2.98 3.53
CA VAL A 22 17.89 -4.06 2.66
C VAL A 22 17.09 -4.17 1.37
N GLN A 23 15.78 -3.95 1.39
CA GLN A 23 14.97 -3.94 0.17
C GLN A 23 15.27 -2.72 -0.70
N LEU A 24 15.47 -1.54 -0.11
CA LEU A 24 15.87 -0.32 -0.84
C LEU A 24 17.24 -0.51 -1.50
N ASP A 25 18.23 -0.95 -0.73
CA ASP A 25 19.59 -1.23 -1.20
C ASP A 25 19.60 -2.28 -2.31
N ALA A 26 18.77 -3.33 -2.17
CA ALA A 26 18.65 -4.38 -3.18
C ALA A 26 18.08 -3.85 -4.49
N VAL A 27 17.00 -3.05 -4.43
CA VAL A 27 16.41 -2.44 -5.63
C VAL A 27 17.43 -1.53 -6.31
N GLU A 28 18.09 -0.65 -5.59
CA GLU A 28 19.10 0.25 -6.15
C GLU A 28 20.28 -0.52 -6.78
N THR A 29 20.82 -1.50 -6.06
CA THR A 29 21.95 -2.31 -6.52
C THR A 29 21.60 -3.06 -7.81
N ILE A 30 20.47 -3.76 -7.84
CA ILE A 30 20.06 -4.55 -8.99
C ILE A 30 19.62 -3.67 -10.16
N THR A 31 19.03 -2.50 -9.90
CA THR A 31 18.76 -1.50 -10.95
C THR A 31 20.04 -1.11 -11.67
N ASN A 32 21.09 -0.73 -10.91
CA ASN A 32 22.39 -0.37 -11.50
C ASN A 32 23.00 -1.52 -12.34
N GLU A 33 22.82 -2.77 -11.92
CA GLU A 33 23.28 -3.93 -12.69
C GLU A 33 22.53 -4.10 -14.03
N PHE A 34 21.22 -3.88 -14.04
CA PHE A 34 20.38 -3.99 -15.23
C PHE A 34 20.60 -2.80 -16.19
N GLU A 35 20.77 -1.60 -15.65
CA GLU A 35 21.15 -0.43 -16.43
C GLU A 35 22.50 -0.63 -17.13
N GLY A 36 23.47 -1.26 -16.44
CA GLY A 36 24.75 -1.68 -17.02
C GLY A 36 24.63 -2.66 -18.19
N ARG A 37 23.50 -3.37 -18.30
CA ARG A 37 23.16 -4.28 -19.41
C ARG A 37 22.35 -3.59 -20.51
N GLY A 38 22.06 -2.29 -20.37
CA GLY A 38 21.26 -1.53 -21.32
C GLY A 38 19.74 -1.64 -21.09
N ILE A 39 19.29 -2.03 -19.90
CA ILE A 39 17.87 -2.11 -19.54
C ILE A 39 17.54 -0.94 -18.61
N ASP A 40 16.64 -0.04 -19.03
CA ASP A 40 16.13 1.04 -18.19
C ASP A 40 15.07 0.49 -17.22
N ILE A 41 15.29 0.63 -15.90
CA ILE A 41 14.38 0.11 -14.87
C ILE A 41 13.63 1.27 -14.22
N GLU A 42 12.30 1.24 -14.33
CA GLU A 42 11.41 2.14 -13.60
C GLU A 42 10.64 1.35 -12.54
N TYR A 43 10.91 1.59 -11.26
CA TYR A 43 10.32 0.86 -10.14
C TYR A 43 9.36 1.74 -9.32
N HIS A 44 8.15 1.25 -9.09
CA HIS A 44 7.06 1.92 -8.39
C HIS A 44 6.54 1.07 -7.25
N VAL A 45 6.03 1.73 -6.20
CA VAL A 45 5.40 1.04 -5.07
C VAL A 45 4.02 1.62 -4.79
N VAL A 46 3.00 0.78 -4.88
CA VAL A 46 1.63 1.06 -4.45
C VAL A 46 1.41 0.41 -3.08
N ARG A 47 1.12 1.21 -2.06
CA ARG A 47 0.83 0.73 -0.70
C ARG A 47 -0.68 0.59 -0.50
N ALA A 48 -1.14 -0.65 -0.55
CA ALA A 48 -2.53 -1.01 -0.29
C ALA A 48 -2.62 -1.82 1.02
N ALA A 49 -3.60 -1.54 1.87
CA ALA A 49 -3.77 -2.34 3.08
C ALA A 49 -4.01 -3.81 2.70
N GLY A 50 -3.20 -4.73 3.26
CA GLY A 50 -3.26 -6.15 2.91
C GLY A 50 -2.99 -6.48 1.45
N SER A 51 -2.48 -5.52 0.65
CA SER A 51 -2.26 -5.67 -0.79
C SER A 51 -3.54 -6.03 -1.58
N PHE A 52 -4.70 -5.54 -1.12
CA PHE A 52 -5.96 -5.70 -1.85
C PHE A 52 -5.92 -4.97 -3.19
N VAL A 53 -6.28 -5.67 -4.27
CA VAL A 53 -6.44 -5.08 -5.61
C VAL A 53 -7.85 -4.50 -5.72
N THR A 54 -7.98 -3.23 -5.34
CA THR A 54 -9.21 -2.45 -5.50
C THR A 54 -9.20 -1.65 -6.81
N PRO A 55 -10.34 -1.07 -7.22
CA PRO A 55 -10.38 -0.15 -8.37
C PRO A 55 -9.35 0.99 -8.27
N ASP A 56 -9.07 1.50 -7.08
CA ASP A 56 -8.04 2.53 -6.88
C ASP A 56 -6.64 2.02 -7.22
N VAL A 57 -6.30 0.78 -6.84
CA VAL A 57 -5.01 0.17 -7.18
C VAL A 57 -4.89 -0.04 -8.70
N VAL A 58 -5.98 -0.44 -9.36
CA VAL A 58 -6.01 -0.55 -10.82
C VAL A 58 -5.78 0.82 -11.47
N MET A 59 -6.42 1.88 -10.96
CA MET A 59 -6.19 3.24 -11.42
C MET A 59 -4.75 3.72 -11.20
N ASP A 60 -4.13 3.36 -10.09
CA ASP A 60 -2.71 3.65 -9.82
C ASP A 60 -1.80 2.99 -10.87
N ILE A 61 -2.06 1.71 -11.20
CA ILE A 61 -1.33 0.99 -12.26
C ILE A 61 -1.48 1.72 -13.60
N LYS A 62 -2.71 2.10 -13.97
CA LYS A 62 -2.97 2.82 -15.23
C LYS A 62 -2.16 4.11 -15.33
N ARG A 63 -2.14 4.90 -14.26
CA ARG A 63 -1.39 6.16 -14.26
C ARG A 63 0.11 5.96 -14.33
N THR A 64 0.64 4.97 -13.62
CA THR A 64 2.05 4.60 -13.74
C THR A 64 2.39 4.21 -15.18
N VAL A 65 1.56 3.37 -15.81
CA VAL A 65 1.72 2.98 -17.22
C VAL A 65 1.70 4.20 -18.14
N GLU A 66 0.69 5.07 -18.02
CA GLU A 66 0.56 6.29 -18.83
C GLU A 66 1.77 7.21 -18.64
N GLN A 67 2.25 7.38 -17.41
CA GLN A 67 3.41 8.20 -17.12
C GLN A 67 4.68 7.64 -17.76
N ALA A 68 4.91 6.33 -17.64
CA ALA A 68 6.07 5.68 -18.26
C ALA A 68 6.04 5.79 -19.79
N GLN A 69 4.86 5.73 -20.41
CA GLN A 69 4.70 5.92 -21.86
C GLN A 69 5.01 7.37 -22.29
N ARG A 70 4.66 8.37 -21.48
CA ARG A 70 4.93 9.79 -21.78
C ARG A 70 6.40 10.17 -21.65
N THR A 71 7.17 9.47 -20.81
CA THR A 71 8.57 9.79 -20.54
C THR A 71 9.54 9.12 -21.52
N ILE A 72 9.06 8.23 -22.39
CA ILE A 72 9.90 7.55 -23.36
C ILE A 72 10.33 8.47 -24.49
N SER A 73 11.60 8.33 -24.86
CA SER A 73 12.18 8.93 -26.04
C SER A 73 12.38 7.86 -27.12
N GLY A 74 11.77 8.07 -28.29
CA GLY A 74 11.91 7.15 -29.43
C GLY A 74 11.06 5.87 -29.34
N GLU A 75 11.48 4.83 -30.04
CA GLU A 75 10.75 3.56 -30.23
C GLU A 75 11.19 2.45 -29.26
N MET A 76 11.65 2.80 -28.06
CA MET A 76 12.13 1.82 -27.08
C MET A 76 10.97 0.92 -26.60
N PRO A 77 11.09 -0.42 -26.66
CA PRO A 77 10.06 -1.32 -26.16
C PRO A 77 9.94 -1.24 -24.63
N ILE A 78 8.71 -1.39 -24.13
CA ILE A 78 8.38 -1.34 -22.70
C ILE A 78 7.79 -2.68 -22.28
N ASN A 79 8.35 -3.26 -21.23
CA ASN A 79 7.77 -4.43 -20.56
C ASN A 79 7.17 -4.00 -19.22
N TYR A 80 5.97 -4.49 -18.92
CA TYR A 80 5.24 -4.13 -17.69
C TYR A 80 5.13 -5.33 -16.77
N PHE A 81 5.48 -5.11 -15.50
CA PHE A 81 5.43 -6.11 -14.45
C PHE A 81 4.69 -5.57 -13.23
N VAL A 82 3.75 -6.36 -12.71
CA VAL A 82 3.05 -6.05 -11.45
C VAL A 82 3.33 -7.15 -10.44
N HIS A 83 3.82 -6.76 -9.27
CA HIS A 83 4.21 -7.66 -8.20
C HIS A 83 3.24 -7.52 -7.03
N ILE A 84 2.41 -8.55 -6.79
CA ILE A 84 1.53 -8.58 -5.62
C ILE A 84 2.28 -9.24 -4.46
N GLN A 85 2.61 -8.46 -3.45
CA GLN A 85 3.33 -8.94 -2.27
C GLN A 85 2.47 -8.74 -1.03
N THR A 86 2.03 -9.85 -0.42
CA THR A 86 1.40 -9.83 0.91
C THR A 86 2.46 -10.15 1.97
N HIS A 87 2.09 -10.16 3.25
CA HIS A 87 2.99 -10.62 4.31
C HIS A 87 2.28 -11.53 5.32
N ALA A 88 3.05 -12.43 5.93
CA ALA A 88 2.59 -13.33 6.98
C ALA A 88 3.77 -13.78 7.86
N HIS A 89 3.49 -14.53 8.91
CA HIS A 89 4.46 -15.37 9.60
C HIS A 89 4.20 -16.83 9.23
N LEU A 90 5.15 -17.45 8.57
CA LEU A 90 5.06 -18.86 8.25
C LEU A 90 5.68 -19.70 9.36
N THR A 91 5.18 -20.91 9.48
CA THR A 91 5.69 -21.93 10.40
C THR A 91 7.00 -22.51 9.91
N GLU A 92 7.81 -23.06 10.82
CA GLU A 92 9.10 -23.68 10.49
C GLU A 92 8.98 -24.90 9.55
N ASP A 93 7.80 -25.53 9.48
CA ASP A 93 7.52 -26.65 8.56
C ASP A 93 7.07 -26.20 7.16
N SER A 94 6.96 -24.90 6.92
CA SER A 94 6.61 -24.38 5.59
C SER A 94 7.79 -24.54 4.62
N ASN A 95 7.50 -24.82 3.35
CA ASN A 95 8.54 -24.78 2.32
C ASN A 95 9.01 -23.33 2.11
N ASP A 96 10.23 -23.03 2.55
CA ASP A 96 10.84 -21.72 2.46
C ASP A 96 11.59 -21.50 1.14
N ASP A 97 11.54 -22.44 0.18
CA ASP A 97 12.03 -22.24 -1.18
C ASP A 97 11.48 -20.95 -1.79
N TYR A 98 12.24 -20.35 -2.72
CA TYR A 98 11.81 -19.09 -3.34
C TYR A 98 10.47 -19.24 -4.08
N VAL A 99 10.18 -20.44 -4.59
CA VAL A 99 8.91 -20.81 -5.22
C VAL A 99 8.35 -22.00 -4.45
N SER A 100 7.16 -21.84 -3.89
CA SER A 100 6.50 -22.88 -3.09
C SER A 100 5.02 -22.95 -3.42
N HIS A 101 4.44 -24.14 -3.26
CA HIS A 101 3.00 -24.30 -3.42
C HIS A 101 2.27 -23.87 -2.14
N VAL A 102 1.10 -23.25 -2.29
CA VAL A 102 0.29 -22.75 -1.17
C VAL A 102 -0.11 -23.80 -0.13
N HIS A 103 -0.13 -25.09 -0.50
CA HIS A 103 -0.47 -26.17 0.42
C HIS A 103 0.71 -26.59 1.31
N ASP A 104 1.94 -26.20 0.93
CA ASP A 104 3.16 -26.41 1.69
C ASP A 104 3.47 -25.21 2.61
N LEU A 105 2.55 -24.23 2.69
CA LEU A 105 2.70 -23.03 3.52
C LEU A 105 1.65 -23.02 4.63
N HIS A 106 2.11 -22.86 5.87
CA HIS A 106 1.24 -22.74 7.05
C HIS A 106 1.54 -21.46 7.82
N VAL A 107 0.47 -20.73 8.17
CA VAL A 107 0.57 -19.46 8.88
C VAL A 107 0.51 -19.68 10.38
N VAL A 108 1.43 -19.08 11.12
CA VAL A 108 1.44 -19.08 12.59
C VAL A 108 0.23 -18.31 13.12
N GLN A 109 -0.70 -19.00 13.77
CA GLN A 109 -1.93 -18.40 14.27
C GLN A 109 -1.65 -17.34 15.34
N GLY A 110 -2.35 -16.21 15.26
CA GLY A 110 -2.23 -15.10 16.23
C GLY A 110 -0.89 -14.36 16.21
N SER A 111 0.01 -14.65 15.24
CA SER A 111 1.29 -13.96 15.19
C SER A 111 1.12 -12.46 14.94
N PRO A 112 1.85 -11.59 15.67
CA PRO A 112 1.86 -10.15 15.41
C PRO A 112 2.49 -9.76 14.07
N LEU A 113 3.18 -10.69 13.40
CA LEU A 113 3.77 -10.52 12.08
C LEU A 113 2.76 -10.72 10.94
N ASN A 114 1.60 -11.32 11.23
CA ASN A 114 0.52 -11.48 10.26
C ASN A 114 -0.08 -10.12 9.88
N CYS A 115 -0.63 -10.05 8.67
CA CYS A 115 -1.34 -8.88 8.22
C CYS A 115 -2.54 -8.56 9.11
N GLY A 116 -2.63 -7.30 9.57
CA GLY A 116 -3.77 -6.81 10.34
C GLY A 116 -5.10 -6.91 9.59
N MET A 117 -5.06 -7.02 8.26
CA MET A 117 -6.25 -7.15 7.42
C MET A 117 -6.98 -8.50 7.54
N LEU A 118 -6.42 -9.48 8.25
CA LEU A 118 -7.19 -10.66 8.72
C LEU A 118 -8.44 -10.24 9.52
N GLY A 119 -8.36 -9.11 10.25
CA GLY A 119 -9.44 -8.57 11.07
C GLY A 119 -10.15 -7.35 10.46
N ALA A 120 -10.00 -7.06 9.17
CA ALA A 120 -10.48 -5.81 8.58
C ALA A 120 -12.01 -5.62 8.70
N SER A 121 -12.79 -6.70 8.61
CA SER A 121 -14.25 -6.63 8.79
C SER A 121 -14.64 -6.12 10.18
N ALA A 122 -13.85 -6.45 11.21
CA ALA A 122 -14.07 -5.92 12.57
C ALA A 122 -13.84 -4.39 12.62
N VAL A 123 -12.83 -3.90 11.88
CA VAL A 123 -12.63 -2.45 11.69
C VAL A 123 -13.83 -1.83 10.97
N GLY A 124 -14.37 -2.49 9.95
CA GLY A 124 -15.61 -2.08 9.28
C GLY A 124 -16.78 -1.94 10.25
N ILE A 125 -17.03 -2.94 11.10
CA ILE A 125 -18.09 -2.91 12.13
C ILE A 125 -17.89 -1.73 13.09
N GLU A 126 -16.64 -1.46 13.47
CA GLU A 126 -16.33 -0.33 14.33
C GLU A 126 -16.59 1.03 13.66
N ILE A 127 -16.37 1.14 12.34
CA ILE A 127 -16.70 2.32 11.55
C ILE A 127 -18.22 2.48 11.45
N GLU A 128 -18.98 1.41 11.17
CA GLU A 128 -20.45 1.45 11.15
C GLU A 128 -21.00 1.94 12.49
N LYS A 129 -20.51 1.35 13.60
CA LYS A 129 -20.90 1.74 14.95
C LYS A 129 -20.59 3.22 15.20
N MET A 130 -19.42 3.70 14.78
CA MET A 130 -19.06 5.11 14.89
C MET A 130 -20.05 6.00 14.13
N ILE A 131 -20.39 5.65 12.88
CA ILE A 131 -21.32 6.43 12.05
C ILE A 131 -22.70 6.50 12.72
N VAL A 132 -23.23 5.37 13.19
CA VAL A 132 -24.53 5.29 13.87
C VAL A 132 -24.55 6.06 15.20
N GLU A 133 -23.43 6.09 15.93
CA GLU A 133 -23.30 6.84 17.18
C GLU A 133 -23.26 8.36 16.93
N GLU A 134 -22.46 8.81 15.96
CA GLU A 134 -22.28 10.23 15.64
C GLU A 134 -23.48 10.83 14.90
N LYS A 135 -24.26 9.98 14.20
CA LYS A 135 -25.45 10.39 13.43
C LYS A 135 -25.20 11.59 12.53
N PRO A 136 -24.20 11.54 11.63
CA PRO A 136 -23.86 12.67 10.80
C PRO A 136 -25.05 13.05 9.91
N GLU A 137 -25.24 14.35 9.72
CA GLU A 137 -26.11 14.88 8.67
C GLU A 137 -25.25 15.12 7.43
N ILE A 138 -25.57 14.41 6.34
CA ILE A 138 -24.82 14.46 5.08
C ILE A 138 -25.78 14.79 3.96
N GLU A 139 -25.39 15.70 3.07
CA GLU A 139 -26.12 16.01 1.86
C GLU A 139 -25.90 14.89 0.83
N LEU A 140 -26.96 14.18 0.48
CA LEU A 140 -27.00 13.15 -0.57
C LEU A 140 -28.07 13.56 -1.59
N GLU A 141 -27.70 13.68 -2.87
CA GLU A 141 -28.59 14.12 -3.95
C GLU A 141 -29.35 15.44 -3.67
N GLY A 142 -28.73 16.38 -2.95
CA GLY A 142 -29.35 17.66 -2.58
C GLY A 142 -30.32 17.58 -1.39
N VAL A 143 -30.39 16.43 -0.71
CA VAL A 143 -31.21 16.22 0.49
C VAL A 143 -30.30 15.91 1.67
N ASN A 144 -30.52 16.59 2.79
CA ASN A 144 -29.83 16.26 4.03
C ASN A 144 -30.40 14.99 4.65
N VAL A 145 -29.55 13.99 4.84
CA VAL A 145 -29.90 12.70 5.44
C VAL A 145 -29.08 12.51 6.71
N VAL A 146 -29.77 12.22 7.82
CA VAL A 146 -29.13 11.82 9.10
C VAL A 146 -28.85 10.32 9.06
N ILE A 147 -27.57 9.92 9.05
CA ILE A 147 -27.16 8.52 8.95
C ILE A 147 -27.17 7.86 10.34
N ASP A 148 -28.24 7.13 10.67
CA ASP A 148 -28.47 6.56 12.01
C ASP A 148 -28.70 5.03 12.02
N ASN A 149 -28.56 4.38 10.87
CA ASN A 149 -28.74 2.93 10.72
C ASN A 149 -28.08 2.40 9.43
N ASP A 150 -27.98 1.08 9.32
CA ASP A 150 -27.31 0.38 8.22
C ASP A 150 -27.91 0.69 6.84
N THR A 151 -29.23 0.90 6.75
CA THR A 151 -29.88 1.23 5.47
C THR A 151 -29.40 2.59 4.95
N LYS A 152 -29.21 3.56 5.87
CA LYS A 152 -28.69 4.87 5.52
C LYS A 152 -27.18 4.85 5.29
N ILE A 153 -26.43 3.99 5.99
CA ILE A 153 -25.01 3.76 5.67
C ILE A 153 -24.88 3.20 4.25
N LYS A 154 -25.69 2.19 3.90
CA LYS A 154 -25.73 1.65 2.53
C LYS A 154 -26.09 2.72 1.50
N LEU A 155 -27.03 3.62 1.80
CA LEU A 155 -27.34 4.77 0.94
C LEU A 155 -26.13 5.70 0.78
N LEU A 156 -25.43 6.04 1.87
CA LEU A 156 -24.18 6.82 1.81
C LEU A 156 -23.13 6.15 0.91
N LEU A 157 -22.93 4.84 1.05
CA LEU A 157 -21.99 4.08 0.21
C LEU A 157 -22.38 4.14 -1.28
N LYS A 158 -23.66 3.97 -1.57
CA LYS A 158 -24.16 4.00 -2.94
C LYS A 158 -23.99 5.38 -3.57
N GLU A 159 -24.42 6.43 -2.89
CA GLU A 159 -24.50 7.77 -3.47
C GLU A 159 -23.16 8.52 -3.45
N HIS A 160 -22.32 8.30 -2.43
CA HIS A 160 -21.02 8.97 -2.32
C HIS A 160 -19.85 8.12 -2.84
N TYR A 161 -19.87 6.82 -2.56
CA TYR A 161 -18.76 5.91 -2.88
C TYR A 161 -19.03 5.04 -4.11
N ALA A 162 -20.17 5.21 -4.77
CA ALA A 162 -20.61 4.40 -5.90
C ALA A 162 -20.63 2.89 -5.60
N TYR A 163 -20.93 2.51 -4.34
CA TYR A 163 -20.91 1.13 -3.87
C TYR A 163 -22.27 0.67 -3.36
N ASP A 164 -22.92 -0.28 -4.05
CA ASP A 164 -24.20 -0.86 -3.63
C ASP A 164 -23.99 -2.11 -2.76
N GLY A 165 -23.72 -1.88 -1.48
CA GLY A 165 -23.45 -2.96 -0.54
C GLY A 165 -23.38 -2.52 0.91
N TYR A 166 -22.98 -3.42 1.80
CA TYR A 166 -22.77 -3.11 3.23
C TYR A 166 -21.34 -2.63 3.49
N LEU A 167 -21.13 -1.84 4.55
CA LEU A 167 -19.79 -1.32 4.86
C LEU A 167 -18.89 -2.45 5.37
N ALA A 168 -19.32 -3.16 6.40
CA ALA A 168 -18.57 -4.27 6.96
C ALA A 168 -18.92 -5.61 6.28
N GLY A 169 -17.89 -6.39 5.93
CA GLY A 169 -18.04 -7.72 5.35
C GLY A 169 -18.39 -7.75 3.85
N ASP A 170 -18.54 -6.58 3.23
CA ASP A 170 -18.82 -6.44 1.80
C ASP A 170 -17.90 -5.37 1.18
N TRP A 171 -18.06 -4.09 1.53
CA TRP A 171 -17.14 -3.04 1.06
C TRP A 171 -15.75 -3.13 1.72
N ILE A 172 -15.71 -3.36 3.04
CA ILE A 172 -14.51 -3.66 3.82
C ILE A 172 -14.61 -5.11 4.29
N PHE A 173 -13.89 -6.00 3.61
CA PHE A 173 -13.81 -7.41 3.96
C PHE A 173 -12.41 -7.80 4.42
N SER A 174 -12.35 -8.85 5.24
CA SER A 174 -11.12 -9.41 5.79
C SER A 174 -10.38 -10.26 4.77
N ILE A 175 -9.08 -10.45 5.01
CA ILE A 175 -8.37 -11.57 4.39
C ILE A 175 -8.87 -12.86 5.04
N ASP A 176 -9.58 -13.69 4.28
CA ASP A 176 -10.09 -14.98 4.78
C ASP A 176 -8.95 -15.95 5.07
N LEU A 177 -7.97 -16.03 4.16
CA LEU A 177 -6.87 -16.97 4.24
C LEU A 177 -5.59 -16.38 3.65
N LEU A 178 -4.66 -15.99 4.53
CA LEU A 178 -3.41 -15.31 4.14
C LEU A 178 -2.60 -16.06 3.09
N ARG A 179 -2.48 -17.39 3.21
CA ARG A 179 -1.66 -18.19 2.29
C ARG A 179 -2.17 -18.22 0.85
N THR A 180 -3.46 -18.01 0.63
CA THR A 180 -4.07 -17.96 -0.72
C THR A 180 -4.35 -16.54 -1.18
N HIS A 181 -4.24 -15.56 -0.29
CA HIS A 181 -4.57 -14.16 -0.57
C HIS A 181 -3.81 -13.58 -1.76
N PRO A 182 -2.47 -13.75 -1.92
CA PRO A 182 -1.77 -13.23 -3.11
C PRO A 182 -2.34 -13.77 -4.43
N ARG A 183 -2.68 -15.06 -4.49
CA ARG A 183 -3.24 -15.70 -5.70
C ARG A 183 -4.64 -15.17 -6.00
N HIS A 184 -5.45 -14.95 -4.96
CA HIS A 184 -6.77 -14.36 -5.11
C HIS A 184 -6.66 -12.93 -5.66
N GLN A 185 -5.77 -12.11 -5.10
CA GLN A 185 -5.53 -10.75 -5.57
C GLN A 185 -4.96 -10.72 -7.00
N ARG A 186 -4.08 -11.67 -7.37
CA ARG A 186 -3.61 -11.86 -8.75
C ARG A 186 -4.79 -12.11 -9.70
N THR A 187 -5.68 -13.04 -9.34
CA THR A 187 -6.86 -13.34 -10.17
C THR A 187 -7.78 -12.12 -10.33
N LEU A 188 -7.94 -11.30 -9.28
CA LEU A 188 -8.72 -10.07 -9.36
C LEU A 188 -8.06 -9.06 -10.30
N LEU A 189 -6.74 -8.91 -10.23
CA LEU A 189 -6.00 -8.01 -11.11
C LEU A 189 -6.05 -8.47 -12.57
N GLU A 190 -5.82 -9.76 -12.84
CA GLU A 190 -5.93 -10.34 -14.19
C GLU A 190 -7.29 -10.03 -14.80
N LYS A 191 -8.39 -10.27 -14.06
CA LYS A 191 -9.74 -9.94 -14.51
C LYS A 191 -9.95 -8.43 -14.72
N ALA A 192 -9.37 -7.59 -13.88
CA ALA A 192 -9.48 -6.14 -14.04
C ALA A 192 -8.75 -5.67 -15.31
N ILE A 193 -7.56 -6.22 -15.58
CA ILE A 193 -6.78 -5.93 -16.79
C ILE A 193 -7.53 -6.41 -18.04
N ASP A 194 -8.04 -7.65 -18.05
CA ASP A 194 -8.74 -8.23 -19.21
C ASP A 194 -9.98 -7.42 -19.62
N ASN A 195 -10.64 -6.80 -18.65
CA ASN A 195 -11.84 -5.98 -18.87
C ASN A 195 -11.55 -4.49 -19.11
N ASP A 196 -10.31 -4.03 -18.93
CA ASP A 196 -9.92 -2.64 -19.15
C ASP A 196 -9.37 -2.47 -20.58
N SER A 197 -9.93 -1.50 -21.33
CA SER A 197 -9.57 -1.30 -22.75
C SER A 197 -8.12 -0.85 -22.97
N GLU A 198 -7.51 -0.19 -22.00
CA GLU A 198 -6.16 0.35 -22.07
C GLU A 198 -5.14 -0.65 -21.55
N LEU A 199 -5.46 -1.38 -20.49
CA LEU A 199 -4.53 -2.35 -19.89
C LEU A 199 -4.47 -3.68 -20.65
N LYS A 200 -5.61 -4.20 -21.18
CA LYS A 200 -5.64 -5.52 -21.82
C LYS A 200 -4.75 -5.67 -23.05
N VAL A 201 -4.39 -4.56 -23.68
CA VAL A 201 -3.50 -4.55 -24.86
C VAL A 201 -2.03 -4.54 -24.48
N LEU A 202 -1.74 -4.33 -23.20
CA LEU A 202 -0.40 -4.37 -22.62
C LEU A 202 -0.18 -5.80 -22.12
N ASP A 203 0.93 -6.43 -22.51
CA ASP A 203 1.35 -7.74 -22.02
C ASP A 203 1.87 -7.63 -20.57
N ILE A 204 0.99 -7.28 -19.63
CA ILE A 204 1.33 -7.06 -18.22
C ILE A 204 1.53 -8.41 -17.54
N LYS A 205 2.75 -8.62 -17.05
CA LYS A 205 3.15 -9.83 -16.33
C LYS A 205 2.92 -9.67 -14.83
N ILE A 206 2.08 -10.53 -14.24
CA ILE A 206 1.73 -10.44 -12.81
C ILE A 206 2.39 -11.58 -12.04
N THR A 207 3.16 -11.24 -11.02
CA THR A 207 3.69 -12.20 -10.04
C THR A 207 2.98 -12.04 -8.70
N CYS A 208 2.91 -13.10 -7.89
CA CYS A 208 2.40 -12.98 -6.53
C CYS A 208 3.15 -13.83 -5.50
N GLY A 209 3.35 -13.28 -4.31
CA GLY A 209 4.12 -13.91 -3.24
C GLY A 209 3.76 -13.43 -1.83
N ILE A 210 4.29 -14.16 -0.85
CA ILE A 210 4.17 -13.87 0.58
C ILE A 210 5.55 -13.50 1.10
N MET A 211 5.70 -12.28 1.61
CA MET A 211 6.86 -11.87 2.38
C MET A 211 6.74 -12.44 3.78
N ASP A 212 7.59 -13.39 4.14
CA ASP A 212 7.67 -13.90 5.51
C ASP A 212 8.61 -13.02 6.33
N TYR A 213 8.03 -12.24 7.24
CA TYR A 213 8.79 -11.35 8.12
C TYR A 213 9.65 -12.08 9.16
N SER A 214 9.44 -13.38 9.38
CA SER A 214 10.26 -14.18 10.30
C SER A 214 11.63 -14.56 9.70
N ILE A 215 11.73 -14.59 8.37
CA ILE A 215 12.95 -14.91 7.62
C ILE A 215 13.36 -13.82 6.62
N HIS A 216 12.60 -12.73 6.54
CA HIS A 216 12.80 -11.61 5.61
C HIS A 216 13.00 -12.05 4.16
N SER A 217 12.13 -12.95 3.70
CA SER A 217 12.22 -13.50 2.36
C SER A 217 10.84 -13.59 1.71
N LEU A 218 10.78 -13.23 0.43
CA LEU A 218 9.61 -13.47 -0.40
C LEU A 218 9.58 -14.94 -0.82
N ILE A 219 8.42 -15.57 -0.65
CA ILE A 219 8.08 -16.87 -1.21
C ILE A 219 7.02 -16.65 -2.28
N ARG A 220 7.37 -16.95 -3.53
CA ARG A 220 6.46 -16.90 -4.67
C ARG A 220 5.45 -18.05 -4.57
N VAL A 221 4.18 -17.72 -4.76
CA VAL A 221 3.04 -18.67 -4.71
C VAL A 221 2.31 -18.77 -6.04
N ASP A 222 3.01 -18.43 -7.10
CA ASP A 222 2.58 -18.41 -8.49
C ASP A 222 3.36 -19.39 -9.37
N ASP A 223 3.97 -20.41 -8.75
CA ASP A 223 4.77 -21.43 -9.41
C ASP A 223 5.99 -20.86 -10.18
N GLY A 224 6.40 -19.61 -9.90
CA GLY A 224 7.53 -18.97 -10.56
C GLY A 224 7.20 -18.40 -11.95
N ASP A 225 5.93 -18.38 -12.35
CA ASP A 225 5.47 -17.93 -13.66
C ASP A 225 4.60 -16.66 -13.55
N PRO A 226 4.97 -15.54 -14.22
CA PRO A 226 6.09 -15.37 -15.16
C PRO A 226 7.46 -15.29 -14.49
N ALA A 227 8.50 -15.68 -15.22
CA ALA A 227 9.88 -15.37 -14.86
C ALA A 227 10.10 -13.85 -14.96
N VAL A 228 10.68 -13.24 -13.93
CA VAL A 228 10.95 -11.80 -13.90
C VAL A 228 12.36 -11.56 -13.39
N PRO A 229 13.39 -11.64 -14.27
CA PRO A 229 14.80 -11.67 -13.87
C PRO A 229 15.22 -10.53 -12.94
N PHE A 230 14.73 -9.31 -13.17
CA PHE A 230 15.00 -8.15 -12.31
C PHE A 230 14.49 -8.40 -10.88
N TRP A 231 13.20 -8.69 -10.73
CA TRP A 231 12.57 -8.87 -9.43
C TRP A 231 13.08 -10.13 -8.72
N ASP A 232 13.27 -11.23 -9.45
CA ASP A 232 13.83 -12.47 -8.91
C ASP A 232 15.25 -12.23 -8.36
N SER A 233 16.05 -11.38 -9.04
CA SER A 233 17.40 -10.98 -8.62
C SER A 233 17.37 -10.06 -7.39
N VAL A 234 16.43 -9.11 -7.31
CA VAL A 234 16.20 -8.30 -6.10
C VAL A 234 15.90 -9.20 -4.90
N GLN A 235 15.00 -10.17 -5.05
CA GLN A 235 14.62 -11.07 -3.96
C GLN A 235 15.75 -12.02 -3.56
N LEU A 236 16.52 -12.52 -4.52
CA LEU A 236 17.70 -13.33 -4.24
C LEU A 236 18.76 -12.52 -3.49
N TYR A 237 18.98 -11.25 -3.87
CA TYR A 237 19.87 -10.35 -3.16
C TYR A 237 19.43 -10.17 -1.71
N ILE A 238 18.14 -9.86 -1.49
CA ILE A 238 17.57 -9.71 -0.14
C ILE A 238 17.79 -10.98 0.68
N ARG A 239 17.47 -12.16 0.12
CA ARG A 239 17.63 -13.46 0.80
C ARG A 239 19.09 -13.74 1.16
N ASN A 240 20.03 -13.43 0.27
CA ASN A 240 21.46 -13.65 0.55
C ASN A 240 22.02 -12.69 1.60
N HIS A 241 21.54 -11.44 1.65
CA HIS A 241 22.03 -10.42 2.57
C HIS A 241 21.30 -10.43 3.93
N SER A 242 20.08 -10.97 3.98
CA SER A 242 19.34 -11.23 5.22
C SER A 242 19.88 -12.44 6.00
N LEU A 243 20.75 -13.27 5.40
CA LEU A 243 21.46 -14.36 6.08
C LEU A 243 22.63 -13.90 6.96
N ASN A 244 23.05 -12.63 6.88
CA ASN A 244 24.07 -12.08 7.78
C ASN A 244 23.45 -11.89 9.18
N GLU A 245 23.86 -12.73 10.16
CA GLU A 245 23.32 -12.82 11.53
C GLU A 245 23.08 -11.46 12.23
N ARG A 246 23.96 -10.48 12.01
CA ARG A 246 23.84 -9.15 12.64
C ARG A 246 22.71 -8.32 12.04
N THR A 247 22.66 -8.24 10.70
CA THR A 247 21.60 -7.56 9.95
C THR A 247 20.25 -8.26 10.15
N LYS A 248 20.26 -9.61 10.19
CA LYS A 248 19.09 -10.44 10.47
C LYS A 248 18.48 -10.11 11.84
N ARG A 249 19.29 -10.01 12.89
CA ARG A 249 18.80 -9.68 14.24
C ARG A 249 18.17 -8.29 14.30
N GLU A 250 18.81 -7.26 13.76
CA GLU A 250 18.27 -5.89 13.81
C GLU A 250 16.98 -5.76 12.99
N LEU A 251 16.91 -6.36 11.80
CA LEU A 251 15.69 -6.40 10.98
C LEU A 251 14.57 -7.19 11.65
N LEU A 252 14.87 -8.39 12.18
CA LEU A 252 13.88 -9.21 12.89
C LEU A 252 13.39 -8.52 14.15
N ILE A 253 14.27 -7.86 14.92
CA ILE A 253 13.86 -7.10 16.10
C ILE A 253 12.91 -5.98 15.72
N ASN A 254 13.15 -5.26 14.62
CA ASN A 254 12.31 -4.14 14.21
C ASN A 254 10.96 -4.58 13.60
N GLN A 255 10.93 -5.67 12.82
CA GLN A 255 9.68 -6.17 12.22
C GLN A 255 8.87 -7.07 13.19
N SER A 256 9.51 -7.77 14.13
CA SER A 256 8.80 -8.54 15.16
C SER A 256 8.11 -7.68 16.21
N GLN A 257 8.47 -6.40 16.31
CA GLN A 257 7.80 -5.46 17.18
C GLN A 257 6.37 -5.18 16.69
N LYS A 258 5.46 -4.96 17.65
CA LYS A 258 4.15 -4.38 17.37
C LYS A 258 4.36 -3.05 16.65
N GLN A 259 3.59 -2.78 15.58
CA GLN A 259 3.62 -1.49 14.91
C GLN A 259 3.39 -0.37 15.95
N LYS A 260 4.32 0.59 15.99
CA LYS A 260 4.28 1.77 16.86
C LYS A 260 4.76 3.02 16.08
N PRO A 261 4.15 3.32 14.92
CA PRO A 261 4.38 4.57 14.23
C PRO A 261 4.11 5.77 15.14
N MET A 262 4.79 6.87 14.85
CA MET A 262 4.64 8.14 15.56
C MET A 262 3.60 9.04 14.86
N ALA A 263 3.41 8.85 13.56
CA ALA A 263 2.45 9.58 12.74
C ALA A 263 1.91 8.69 11.61
N GLY A 264 0.77 9.08 11.05
CA GLY A 264 0.33 8.58 9.75
C GLY A 264 0.75 9.50 8.60
N LEU A 265 0.72 8.96 7.39
CA LEU A 265 0.99 9.66 6.14
C LEU A 265 -0.06 9.26 5.11
N LEU A 266 -0.72 10.26 4.53
CA LEU A 266 -1.46 10.15 3.28
C LEU A 266 -0.65 10.88 2.21
N CYS A 267 -0.19 10.15 1.20
CA CYS A 267 0.56 10.78 0.12
C CYS A 267 0.19 10.24 -1.26
N MET A 268 0.61 10.98 -2.28
CA MET A 268 0.56 10.50 -3.66
C MET A 268 1.54 9.33 -3.83
N THR A 269 1.20 8.40 -4.71
CA THR A 269 2.18 7.44 -5.23
C THR A 269 3.22 8.23 -6.06
N ASP A 270 4.44 8.43 -5.55
CA ASP A 270 5.54 9.03 -6.33
C ASP A 270 6.50 7.94 -6.82
N PRO A 271 6.73 7.83 -8.15
CA PRO A 271 7.68 6.89 -8.74
C PRO A 271 9.13 7.09 -8.37
N ARG A 272 9.51 8.33 -8.00
CA ARG A 272 10.89 8.79 -8.03
C ARG A 272 11.53 8.83 -6.64
N GLN A 273 10.73 8.85 -5.58
CA GLN A 273 11.19 9.06 -4.21
C GLN A 273 10.37 8.31 -3.16
N SER A 274 11.03 7.87 -2.10
CA SER A 274 10.35 7.32 -0.93
C SER A 274 9.73 8.47 -0.12
N SER A 275 8.50 8.87 -0.49
CA SER A 275 7.66 9.84 0.25
C SER A 275 7.62 9.56 1.76
N ARG A 276 7.70 8.27 2.11
CA ARG A 276 7.72 7.80 3.48
C ARG A 276 8.97 8.24 4.26
N ASN A 277 10.14 8.16 3.64
CA ASN A 277 11.40 8.54 4.29
C ASN A 277 11.44 10.05 4.51
N LEU A 278 11.13 10.83 3.47
CA LEU A 278 11.05 12.30 3.54
C LEU A 278 10.04 12.74 4.62
N ALA A 279 8.86 12.12 4.66
CA ALA A 279 7.87 12.41 5.69
C ALA A 279 8.36 12.05 7.10
N ALA A 280 9.05 10.92 7.27
CA ALA A 280 9.63 10.52 8.55
C ALA A 280 10.68 11.53 9.03
N GLU A 281 11.60 11.95 8.16
CA GLU A 281 12.63 12.97 8.45
C GLU A 281 12.00 14.30 8.84
N PHE A 282 11.06 14.79 8.03
CA PHE A 282 10.30 16.01 8.30
C PHE A 282 9.63 15.95 9.68
N TYR A 283 8.97 14.84 9.99
CA TYR A 283 8.23 14.69 11.24
C TYR A 283 9.16 14.68 12.46
N LEU A 284 10.26 13.93 12.42
CA LEU A 284 11.23 13.89 13.52
C LEU A 284 11.87 15.26 13.76
N LYS A 285 12.27 15.95 12.69
CA LYS A 285 12.80 17.32 12.76
C LYS A 285 11.79 18.27 13.39
N LYS A 286 10.51 18.20 13.00
CA LYS A 286 9.42 19.00 13.58
C LYS A 286 9.21 18.71 15.08
N LYS A 287 9.49 17.48 15.53
CA LYS A 287 9.43 17.08 16.94
C LYS A 287 10.73 17.33 17.72
N GLY A 288 11.77 17.87 17.08
CA GLY A 288 13.08 18.10 17.70
C GLY A 288 13.81 16.80 18.06
N ILE A 289 13.51 15.71 17.36
CA ILE A 289 14.14 14.40 17.55
C ILE A 289 15.28 14.29 16.55
N ASP A 290 16.50 14.10 17.07
CA ASP A 290 17.68 13.90 16.25
C ASP A 290 17.63 12.52 15.58
N ASN A 291 17.76 12.50 14.26
CA ASN A 291 17.91 11.30 13.46
C ASN A 291 19.33 11.36 12.89
N LYS A 292 20.09 10.27 13.03
CA LYS A 292 21.49 10.22 12.60
C LYS A 292 21.65 9.97 11.09
N GLY A 293 20.61 10.17 10.30
CA GLY A 293 20.56 9.82 8.87
C GLY A 293 20.25 8.35 8.59
N ASP A 294 19.89 7.55 9.61
CA ASP A 294 19.57 6.14 9.45
C ASP A 294 18.13 5.94 8.94
N TYR A 295 17.90 4.83 8.24
CA TYR A 295 16.56 4.38 7.84
C TYR A 295 15.63 4.26 9.04
N MET A 296 14.37 4.72 8.88
CA MET A 296 13.41 4.87 9.96
C MET A 296 12.18 3.94 9.79
N PRO A 297 12.35 2.62 9.87
CA PRO A 297 11.21 1.70 9.83
C PRO A 297 10.28 1.98 11.01
N ASN A 298 8.99 1.74 10.84
CA ASN A 298 8.00 1.90 11.91
C ASN A 298 7.86 3.33 12.47
N THR A 299 8.37 4.37 11.81
CA THR A 299 8.14 5.78 12.21
C THR A 299 6.82 6.33 11.67
N VAL A 300 6.48 5.98 10.44
CA VAL A 300 5.29 6.50 9.75
C VAL A 300 4.44 5.35 9.20
N PHE A 301 3.14 5.40 9.47
CA PHE A 301 2.12 4.53 8.86
C PHE A 301 1.67 5.14 7.53
N ASN A 302 2.00 4.51 6.40
CA ASN A 302 1.87 5.12 5.08
C ASN A 302 0.67 4.56 4.29
N MET A 303 -0.17 5.45 3.79
CA MET A 303 -1.22 5.19 2.81
C MET A 303 -0.95 6.00 1.55
N THR A 304 -0.80 5.33 0.41
CA THR A 304 -0.54 5.98 -0.88
C THR A 304 -1.72 5.79 -1.81
N GLY A 305 -1.98 6.78 -2.66
CA GLY A 305 -2.87 6.58 -3.80
C GLY A 305 -2.68 7.69 -4.83
N SER A 306 -2.71 7.34 -6.11
CA SER A 306 -2.61 8.33 -7.18
C SER A 306 -3.87 9.19 -7.26
N SER A 307 -5.03 8.72 -6.81
CA SER A 307 -6.30 9.44 -6.85
C SER A 307 -6.52 10.41 -5.68
N PHE A 308 -5.56 10.55 -4.76
CA PHE A 308 -5.76 11.31 -3.53
C PHE A 308 -5.93 12.82 -3.75
N ASP A 309 -5.42 13.36 -4.86
CA ASP A 309 -5.56 14.78 -5.20
C ASP A 309 -6.65 15.07 -6.25
N ILE A 310 -7.34 14.04 -6.75
CA ILE A 310 -8.41 14.18 -7.74
C ILE A 310 -9.71 14.56 -7.04
N PRO A 311 -10.31 15.73 -7.37
CA PRO A 311 -11.62 16.11 -6.86
C PRO A 311 -12.71 15.12 -7.27
N TYR A 312 -13.71 14.91 -6.41
CA TYR A 312 -14.90 14.06 -6.65
C TYR A 312 -14.67 12.56 -6.81
N THR A 313 -13.42 12.09 -6.86
CA THR A 313 -13.15 10.66 -6.64
C THR A 313 -13.11 10.43 -5.12
N PRO A 314 -13.89 9.51 -4.54
CA PRO A 314 -13.86 9.23 -3.11
C PRO A 314 -12.55 8.54 -2.69
N PHE A 315 -12.33 8.36 -1.38
CA PHE A 315 -11.31 7.42 -0.91
C PHE A 315 -11.86 5.98 -0.94
N GLY A 316 -11.02 5.02 -1.32
CA GLY A 316 -11.39 3.62 -1.29
C GLY A 316 -11.57 3.05 0.13
N PRO A 317 -12.22 1.87 0.23
CA PRO A 317 -12.58 1.26 1.52
C PRO A 317 -11.36 1.05 2.42
N TYR A 318 -10.25 0.59 1.86
CA TYR A 318 -9.06 0.24 2.64
C TYR A 318 -8.17 1.43 2.99
N VAL A 319 -8.32 2.57 2.30
CA VAL A 319 -7.71 3.83 2.73
C VAL A 319 -8.46 4.35 3.95
N ILE A 320 -9.80 4.32 3.92
CA ILE A 320 -10.66 4.72 5.03
C ILE A 320 -10.45 3.80 6.25
N ALA A 321 -10.43 2.49 6.03
CA ALA A 321 -10.18 1.50 7.08
C ALA A 321 -8.78 1.69 7.69
N GLY A 322 -7.76 1.89 6.85
CA GLY A 322 -6.39 2.15 7.27
C GLY A 322 -6.28 3.44 8.09
N PHE A 323 -6.94 4.51 7.66
CA PHE A 323 -6.96 5.79 8.37
C PHE A 323 -7.67 5.69 9.72
N PHE A 324 -8.83 5.04 9.77
CA PHE A 324 -9.53 4.76 11.01
C PHE A 324 -8.67 3.93 11.96
N TYR A 325 -8.02 2.87 11.45
CA TYR A 325 -7.14 2.01 12.24
C TYR A 325 -5.95 2.78 12.81
N ALA A 326 -5.28 3.57 11.97
CA ALA A 326 -4.17 4.44 12.37
C ALA A 326 -4.57 5.37 13.52
N VAL A 327 -5.74 6.01 13.42
CA VAL A 327 -6.18 6.97 14.42
C VAL A 327 -6.67 6.28 15.70
N LYS A 328 -7.57 5.30 15.58
CA LYS A 328 -8.24 4.68 16.74
C LYS A 328 -7.38 3.63 17.45
N HIS A 329 -6.74 2.74 16.69
CA HIS A 329 -6.04 1.57 17.24
C HIS A 329 -4.55 1.81 17.45
N LEU A 330 -3.92 2.66 16.62
CA LEU A 330 -2.52 3.05 16.77
C LEU A 330 -2.34 4.39 17.51
N GLY A 331 -3.42 5.16 17.71
CA GLY A 331 -3.38 6.44 18.43
C GLY A 331 -2.71 7.57 17.65
N LEU A 332 -2.64 7.46 16.32
CA LEU A 332 -1.94 8.42 15.46
C LEU A 332 -2.83 9.64 15.18
N THR A 333 -2.84 10.59 16.09
CA THR A 333 -3.58 11.85 15.91
C THR A 333 -2.86 12.82 14.98
N ASP A 334 -1.53 12.73 14.85
CA ASP A 334 -0.78 13.46 13.82
C ASP A 334 -0.81 12.67 12.50
N GLN A 335 -1.40 13.27 11.47
CA GLN A 335 -1.54 12.68 10.14
C GLN A 335 -0.96 13.65 9.12
N MET A 336 0.19 13.30 8.54
CA MET A 336 0.80 14.08 7.48
C MET A 336 0.04 13.88 6.17
N VAL A 337 -0.18 14.96 5.44
CA VAL A 337 -0.79 14.95 4.12
C VAL A 337 0.23 15.53 3.16
N MET A 338 0.73 14.69 2.25
CA MET A 338 1.86 15.02 1.39
C MET A 338 1.49 14.94 -0.08
N GLY A 339 1.45 16.10 -0.73
CA GLY A 339 1.49 16.24 -2.18
C GLY A 339 2.88 16.63 -2.67
N TYR A 340 3.05 16.70 -3.98
CA TYR A 340 4.26 17.21 -4.63
C TYR A 340 4.51 18.67 -4.24
N ASP A 341 3.48 19.52 -4.39
CA ASP A 341 3.50 20.95 -4.06
C ASP A 341 2.32 21.34 -3.17
N ALA A 342 2.30 22.61 -2.73
CA ALA A 342 1.25 23.15 -1.87
C ALA A 342 -0.16 23.07 -2.48
N GLN A 343 -0.29 23.15 -3.82
CA GLN A 343 -1.60 23.05 -4.47
C GLN A 343 -2.12 21.62 -4.41
N GLN A 344 -1.28 20.63 -4.71
CA GLN A 344 -1.63 19.22 -4.61
C GLN A 344 -1.97 18.84 -3.18
N THR A 345 -1.14 19.22 -2.21
CA THR A 345 -1.40 19.00 -0.78
C THR A 345 -2.75 19.62 -0.35
N SER A 346 -3.05 20.83 -0.81
CA SER A 346 -4.33 21.49 -0.51
C SER A 346 -5.54 20.75 -1.09
N ARG A 347 -5.42 20.15 -2.30
CA ARG A 347 -6.49 19.32 -2.89
C ARG A 347 -6.75 18.07 -2.08
N ILE A 348 -5.69 17.38 -1.63
CA ILE A 348 -5.82 16.18 -0.79
C ILE A 348 -6.51 16.54 0.55
N LEU A 349 -6.09 17.62 1.20
CA LEU A 349 -6.72 18.11 2.44
C LEU A 349 -8.20 18.45 2.23
N LEU A 350 -8.54 19.10 1.12
CA LEU A 350 -9.92 19.42 0.79
C LEU A 350 -10.75 18.14 0.56
N LYS A 351 -10.17 17.13 -0.10
CA LYS A 351 -10.80 15.82 -0.27
C LYS A 351 -11.08 15.15 1.07
N ILE A 352 -10.12 15.13 2.00
CA ILE A 352 -10.31 14.59 3.37
C ILE A 352 -11.45 15.33 4.09
N LYS A 353 -11.53 16.65 3.95
CA LYS A 353 -12.59 17.47 4.57
C LYS A 353 -13.97 17.18 3.98
N ASN A 354 -14.04 16.85 2.69
CA ASN A 354 -15.29 16.64 1.97
C ASN A 354 -15.73 15.16 1.95
N ASP A 355 -14.83 14.21 2.22
CA ASP A 355 -15.16 12.80 2.38
C ASP A 355 -15.90 12.60 3.73
N PRO A 356 -17.16 12.12 3.73
CA PRO A 356 -17.98 12.07 4.93
C PRO A 356 -17.41 11.19 6.04
N ILE A 357 -16.81 10.05 5.69
CA ILE A 357 -16.27 9.11 6.68
C ILE A 357 -14.92 9.63 7.19
N MET A 358 -14.01 10.05 6.31
CA MET A 358 -12.70 10.59 6.71
C MET A 358 -12.84 11.84 7.58
N ASN A 359 -13.69 12.80 7.19
CA ASN A 359 -13.93 14.02 7.96
C ASN A 359 -14.53 13.73 9.35
N MET A 360 -15.39 12.71 9.44
CA MET A 360 -15.94 12.26 10.73
C MET A 360 -14.83 11.70 11.63
N ILE A 361 -13.94 10.86 11.09
CA ILE A 361 -12.77 10.34 11.82
C ILE A 361 -11.91 11.51 12.31
N VAL A 362 -11.62 12.48 11.44
CA VAL A 362 -10.82 13.67 11.79
C VAL A 362 -11.44 14.42 12.97
N LYS A 363 -12.74 14.68 12.94
CA LYS A 363 -13.45 15.41 14.00
C LYS A 363 -13.54 14.61 15.29
N LYS A 364 -13.97 13.35 15.24
CA LYS A 364 -14.22 12.51 16.42
C LYS A 364 -12.95 12.27 17.23
N PHE A 365 -11.82 12.08 16.55
CA PHE A 365 -10.54 11.78 17.19
C PHE A 365 -9.58 12.97 17.27
N ASN A 366 -10.05 14.18 16.91
CA ASN A 366 -9.25 15.41 16.92
C ASN A 366 -7.91 15.26 16.17
N VAL A 367 -8.00 14.73 14.95
CA VAL A 367 -6.83 14.47 14.11
C VAL A 367 -6.23 15.79 13.63
N ASN A 368 -4.93 15.95 13.82
CA ASN A 368 -4.12 17.03 13.31
C ASN A 368 -3.58 16.67 11.92
N LEU A 369 -4.19 17.24 10.88
CA LEU A 369 -3.73 17.11 9.50
C LEU A 369 -2.56 18.07 9.25
N ILE A 370 -1.36 17.52 9.07
CA ILE A 370 -0.12 18.29 8.87
C ILE A 370 0.19 18.35 7.37
N PRO A 371 0.08 19.51 6.70
CA PRO A 371 0.51 19.63 5.31
C PRO A 371 2.02 19.47 5.20
N VAL A 372 2.46 18.70 4.21
CA VAL A 372 3.87 18.54 3.81
C VAL A 372 3.93 18.60 2.29
N ASN A 373 4.95 19.22 1.71
CA ASN A 373 5.14 19.22 0.26
C ASN A 373 6.49 18.58 -0.03
N HIS A 374 6.55 17.68 -1.00
CA HIS A 374 7.82 17.06 -1.41
C HIS A 374 8.89 18.11 -1.71
N VAL A 375 8.55 19.10 -2.52
CA VAL A 375 9.48 20.16 -2.96
C VAL A 375 10.06 21.03 -1.83
N ASP A 376 9.47 20.98 -0.63
CA ASP A 376 9.93 21.76 0.52
C ASP A 376 10.84 20.94 1.46
N VAL A 377 10.91 19.62 1.27
CA VAL A 377 11.62 18.67 2.14
C VAL A 377 12.84 18.06 1.46
N ASP A 378 12.87 18.06 0.13
CA ASP A 378 14.02 17.70 -0.72
C ASP A 378 15.23 18.63 -0.59
#